data_AF-A9YER5-F1
#
_entry.id   AF-A9YER5-F1
#
_cell.length_a   1.000
_cell.length_b   1.000
_cell.length_c   1.000
_cell.angle_alpha   90.00
_cell.angle_beta   90.00
_cell.angle_gamma   90.00
#
_symmetry.space_group_name_H-M   'P 1'
#
loop_
_entity.id
_entity.type
_entity.pdbx_description
1 polymer ?
#
loop_
_entity_poly.entity_id
_entity_poly.type
_entity_poly.pdbx_seq_one_letter_code
_entity_poly.pdbx_strand_id
1 'polypeptide(L)'
;LSCVLSVSADGLHEDFRITGCSDSDGEVMYGLDGEELWYADFTNKKGVEPQPSFIDHITYVEGIYENAEANQQICRGNLKNVRKAMKDFPVEQDPPSSPMIYSRDNVELGEN
;
A
#
# COMPACT_ATOMS: atom_id res chain seq x y z
N LEU A 1 0.11 -19.21 -38.84
CA LEU A 1 -0.16 -17.80 -38.48
C LEU A 1 -1.08 -17.84 -37.27
N SER A 2 -0.57 -17.56 -36.07
CA SER A 2 -1.39 -17.54 -34.85
C SER A 2 -1.58 -16.08 -34.47
N CYS A 3 -2.83 -15.61 -34.41
CA CYS A 3 -3.17 -14.28 -33.95
C CYS A 3 -3.39 -14.34 -32.44
N VAL A 4 -2.50 -13.71 -31.67
CA VAL A 4 -2.74 -13.43 -30.26
C VAL A 4 -3.69 -12.23 -30.22
N LEU A 5 -4.89 -12.42 -29.68
CA LEU A 5 -5.80 -11.32 -29.37
C LEU A 5 -5.35 -10.72 -28.04
N SER A 6 -4.73 -9.54 -28.10
CA SER A 6 -4.42 -8.76 -26.89
C SER A 6 -5.68 -8.05 -26.42
N VAL A 7 -6.02 -8.20 -25.14
CA VAL A 7 -7.02 -7.41 -24.44
C VAL A 7 -6.25 -6.51 -23.46
N SER A 8 -6.50 -5.20 -23.48
CA SER A 8 -5.99 -4.29 -22.46
C SER A 8 -7.08 -4.01 -21.42
N ALA A 9 -6.66 -3.82 -20.17
CA ALA A 9 -7.51 -3.37 -19.07
C ALA A 9 -7.13 -1.93 -18.75
N ASP A 10 -7.29 -1.03 -19.73
CA ASP A 10 -6.94 0.38 -19.56
C ASP A 10 -8.11 1.13 -18.89
N GLY A 11 -7.88 1.55 -17.65
CA GLY A 11 -8.75 2.47 -16.91
C GLY A 11 -8.31 3.92 -17.11
N LEU A 12 -9.23 4.88 -16.90
CA LEU A 12 -8.87 6.29 -16.80
C LEU A 12 -8.20 6.62 -15.45
N HIS A 13 -8.56 5.86 -14.42
CA HIS A 13 -8.05 5.95 -13.06
C HIS A 13 -7.89 4.53 -12.51
N GLU A 14 -6.93 4.36 -11.60
CA GLU A 14 -6.67 3.11 -10.88
C GLU A 14 -6.93 3.32 -9.38
N ASP A 15 -8.02 2.73 -8.88
CA ASP A 15 -8.21 2.57 -7.44
C ASP A 15 -7.47 1.32 -6.97
N PHE A 16 -6.76 1.44 -5.84
CA PHE A 16 -6.10 0.30 -5.25
C PHE A 16 -6.30 0.27 -3.73
N ARG A 17 -6.42 -0.96 -3.21
CA ARG A 17 -6.50 -1.22 -1.77
C ARG A 17 -5.54 -2.34 -1.42
N ILE A 18 -4.71 -2.10 -0.40
CA ILE A 18 -3.84 -3.11 0.17
C ILE A 18 -4.35 -3.51 1.55
N THR A 19 -4.30 -4.81 1.82
CA THR A 19 -4.41 -5.37 3.17
C THR A 19 -3.33 -6.43 3.29
N GLY A 20 -2.21 -6.05 3.87
CA GLY A 20 -1.02 -6.88 4.01
C GLY A 20 -0.72 -7.15 5.48
N CYS A 21 -0.10 -8.29 5.77
CA CYS A 21 0.42 -8.56 7.11
C CYS A 21 1.63 -9.50 7.05
N SER A 22 2.51 -9.34 8.02
CA SER A 22 3.65 -10.19 8.28
C SER A 22 3.65 -10.65 9.74
N ASP A 23 4.72 -11.32 10.17
CA ASP A 23 4.86 -11.65 11.59
C ASP A 23 5.01 -10.42 12.47
N SER A 24 5.68 -9.38 11.96
CA SER A 24 6.04 -8.18 12.70
C SER A 24 5.13 -7.00 12.42
N ASP A 25 4.42 -6.98 11.29
CA ASP A 25 3.78 -5.76 10.79
C ASP A 25 2.45 -6.03 10.08
N GLY A 26 1.73 -4.95 9.77
CA GLY A 26 0.46 -4.96 9.07
C GLY A 26 0.17 -3.64 8.37
N GLU A 27 -0.38 -3.72 7.16
CA GLU A 27 -0.72 -2.59 6.32
C GLU A 27 -2.20 -2.65 5.91
N VAL A 28 -2.89 -1.52 5.98
CA VAL A 28 -4.18 -1.30 5.30
C VAL A 28 -4.17 0.10 4.74
N MET A 29 -4.16 0.19 3.41
CA MET A 29 -4.04 1.46 2.71
C MET A 29 -4.96 1.47 1.47
N TYR A 30 -5.51 2.65 1.19
CA TYR A 30 -6.26 2.97 -0.01
C TYR A 30 -5.47 4.00 -0.79
N GLY A 31 -5.38 3.81 -2.10
CA GLY A 31 -4.79 4.79 -2.97
C GLY A 31 -5.49 4.89 -4.32
N LEU A 32 -5.06 5.92 -5.05
CA LEU A 32 -5.64 6.34 -6.32
C LEU A 32 -4.53 6.86 -7.21
N ASP A 33 -4.42 6.30 -8.42
CA ASP A 33 -3.43 6.71 -9.43
C ASP A 33 -1.98 6.72 -8.92
N GLY A 34 -1.65 5.80 -8.02
CA GLY A 34 -0.31 5.66 -7.42
C GLY A 34 -0.04 6.57 -6.21
N GLU A 35 -1.01 7.36 -5.75
CA GLU A 35 -0.91 8.15 -4.52
C GLU A 35 -1.73 7.53 -3.38
N GLU A 36 -1.29 7.74 -2.14
CA GLU A 36 -1.98 7.27 -0.94
C GLU A 36 -3.11 8.22 -0.55
N LEU A 37 -4.35 7.72 -0.53
CA LEU A 37 -5.51 8.49 -0.06
C LEU A 37 -5.72 8.36 1.45
N TRP A 38 -5.50 7.15 1.97
CA TRP A 38 -5.69 6.84 3.38
C TRP A 38 -4.86 5.62 3.80
N TYR A 39 -4.29 5.63 5.01
CA TYR A 39 -3.69 4.42 5.61
C TYR A 39 -4.04 4.28 7.10
N ALA A 40 -3.99 3.04 7.59
CA ALA A 40 -4.18 2.71 8.98
C ALA A 40 -2.86 2.84 9.76
N ASP A 41 -2.73 3.90 10.55
CA ASP A 41 -1.62 4.03 11.49
C ASP A 41 -1.92 3.18 12.74
N PHE A 42 -1.56 1.89 12.68
CA PHE A 42 -1.73 0.96 13.80
C PHE A 42 -0.89 1.32 15.03
N THR A 43 0.18 2.11 14.86
CA THR A 43 1.00 2.56 15.99
C THR A 43 0.26 3.63 16.80
N ASN A 44 -0.32 4.62 16.11
CA ASN A 44 -1.06 5.71 16.75
C ASN A 44 -2.58 5.47 16.83
N LYS A 45 -3.05 4.31 16.38
CA LYS A 45 -4.44 3.86 16.40
C LYS A 45 -5.42 4.83 15.73
N LYS A 46 -5.10 5.25 14.51
CA LYS A 46 -5.92 6.18 13.75
C LYS A 46 -5.83 5.92 12.25
N GLY A 47 -6.87 6.33 11.52
CA GLY A 47 -6.75 6.54 10.07
C GLY A 47 -6.01 7.85 9.78
N VAL A 48 -5.17 7.84 8.76
CA VAL A 48 -4.46 9.03 8.28
C VAL A 48 -4.79 9.24 6.82
N GLU A 49 -5.08 10.48 6.43
CA GLU A 49 -5.36 10.89 5.05
C GLU A 49 -4.20 11.78 4.57
N PRO A 50 -3.12 11.21 4.01
CA PRO A 50 -1.88 11.93 3.67
C PRO A 50 -1.97 12.74 2.36
N GLN A 51 -3.19 13.09 1.95
CA GLN A 51 -3.47 13.76 0.69
C GLN A 51 -2.78 15.15 0.60
N PRO A 52 -2.28 15.54 -0.58
CA PRO A 52 -1.68 16.86 -0.76
C PRO A 52 -2.69 17.99 -0.52
N SER A 53 -2.23 19.11 0.04
CA SER A 53 -3.11 20.26 0.36
C SER A 53 -3.68 20.99 -0.87
N PHE A 54 -3.26 20.65 -2.08
CA PHE A 54 -3.72 21.31 -3.32
C PHE A 54 -4.94 20.63 -3.95
N ILE A 55 -5.35 19.46 -3.48
CA ILE A 55 -6.56 18.77 -3.95
C ILE A 55 -7.76 19.08 -3.06
N ASP A 56 -8.96 18.87 -3.59
CA ASP A 56 -10.15 18.78 -2.76
C ASP A 56 -10.04 17.50 -1.91
N HIS A 57 -10.02 17.68 -0.59
CA HIS A 57 -9.73 16.60 0.35
C HIS A 57 -10.84 15.54 0.37
N ILE A 58 -10.45 14.28 0.20
CA ILE A 58 -11.34 13.12 0.25
C ILE A 58 -11.33 12.56 1.67
N THR A 59 -12.47 12.58 2.35
CA THR A 59 -12.60 12.05 3.71
C THR A 59 -13.28 10.69 3.73
N TYR A 60 -12.70 9.76 4.48
CA TYR A 60 -13.27 8.45 4.73
C TYR A 60 -14.24 8.49 5.92
N VAL A 61 -15.28 7.66 5.85
CA VAL A 61 -16.32 7.59 6.89
C VAL A 61 -15.77 7.06 8.21
N GLU A 62 -16.44 7.39 9.31
CA GLU A 62 -16.16 6.80 10.62
C GLU A 62 -16.26 5.27 10.58
N GLY A 63 -15.42 4.56 11.33
CA GLY A 63 -15.38 3.10 11.38
C GLY A 63 -14.33 2.43 10.48
N ILE A 64 -13.64 3.20 9.62
CA ILE A 64 -12.68 2.65 8.66
C ILE A 64 -11.42 2.13 9.36
N TYR A 65 -10.96 2.78 10.43
CA TYR A 65 -9.82 2.29 11.20
C TYR A 65 -10.14 0.97 11.92
N GLU A 66 -11.33 0.86 12.53
CA GLU A 66 -11.79 -0.37 13.19
C GLU A 66 -11.97 -1.50 12.16
N ASN A 67 -12.42 -1.17 10.95
CA ASN A 67 -12.44 -2.13 9.84
C ASN A 67 -11.02 -2.58 9.46
N ALA A 68 -10.05 -1.68 9.44
CA ALA A 68 -8.65 -2.02 9.19
C ALA A 68 -8.09 -2.98 10.26
N GLU A 69 -8.41 -2.76 11.55
CA GLU A 69 -8.04 -3.68 12.63
C GLU A 69 -8.64 -5.08 12.42
N ALA A 70 -9.93 -5.16 12.05
CA ALA A 70 -10.58 -6.43 11.74
C ALA A 70 -9.92 -7.15 10.54
N ASN A 71 -9.60 -6.41 9.48
CA ASN A 71 -8.90 -6.96 8.31
C ASN A 71 -7.49 -7.46 8.66
N GLN A 72 -6.78 -6.78 9.57
CA GLN A 72 -5.49 -7.27 10.08
C GLN A 72 -5.61 -8.62 10.78
N GLN A 73 -6.66 -8.82 11.60
CA GLN A 73 -6.89 -10.12 12.23
C GLN A 73 -7.17 -11.22 11.21
N ILE A 74 -7.99 -10.91 10.20
CA ILE A 74 -8.29 -11.85 9.10
C ILE A 74 -7.00 -12.19 8.33
N CYS A 75 -6.20 -11.19 7.97
CA CYS A 75 -4.93 -11.40 7.27
C CYS A 75 -4.01 -12.34 8.07
N ARG A 76 -3.82 -12.10 9.36
CA ARG A 76 -2.98 -12.96 10.22
C ARG A 76 -3.52 -14.39 10.31
N GLY A 77 -4.85 -14.55 10.32
CA GLY A 77 -5.50 -15.86 10.24
C GLY A 77 -5.19 -16.57 8.92
N ASN A 78 -5.33 -15.87 7.80
CA ASN A 78 -5.03 -16.39 6.46
C ASN A 78 -3.55 -16.75 6.30
N LEU A 79 -2.63 -15.91 6.79
CA LEU A 79 -1.19 -16.14 6.74
C LEU A 79 -0.80 -17.45 7.44
N LYS A 80 -1.42 -17.78 8.58
CA LYS A 80 -1.21 -19.07 9.27
C LYS A 80 -1.63 -20.27 8.41
N ASN A 81 -2.72 -20.15 7.64
CA ASN A 81 -3.20 -21.21 6.78
C ASN A 81 -2.33 -21.36 5.53
N VAL A 82 -1.99 -20.24 4.88
CA VAL A 82 -1.13 -20.22 3.69
C VAL A 82 0.24 -20.81 4.01
N ARG A 83 0.84 -20.48 5.17
CA ARG A 83 2.12 -21.08 5.60
C ARG A 83 2.08 -22.60 5.73
N LYS A 84 0.97 -23.16 6.20
CA LYS A 84 0.81 -24.62 6.27
C LYS A 84 0.70 -25.23 4.88
N ALA A 85 -0.06 -24.59 3.99
CA ALA A 85 -0.28 -25.05 2.63
C ALA A 85 0.99 -24.92 1.76
N MET A 86 1.79 -23.88 1.99
CA MET A 86 2.96 -23.53 1.18
C MET A 86 4.29 -23.92 1.83
N LYS A 87 4.29 -24.71 2.91
CA LYS A 87 5.47 -25.03 3.73
C LYS A 87 6.65 -25.64 2.94
N ASP A 88 6.35 -26.31 1.82
CA ASP A 88 7.33 -27.05 1.00
C ASP A 88 7.90 -26.17 -0.13
N PHE A 89 7.37 -24.95 -0.31
CA PHE A 89 7.88 -23.98 -1.28
C PHE A 89 8.84 -23.01 -0.59
N PRO A 90 10.01 -22.71 -1.19
CA PRO A 90 10.91 -21.70 -0.65
C PRO A 90 10.24 -20.32 -0.71
N VAL A 91 10.50 -19.49 0.31
CA VAL A 91 10.09 -18.09 0.29
C VAL A 91 11.04 -17.33 -0.61
N GLU A 92 10.51 -16.68 -1.64
CA GLU A 92 11.26 -15.74 -2.47
C GLU A 92 11.62 -14.50 -1.66
N GLN A 93 12.89 -14.11 -1.72
CA GLN A 93 13.42 -12.94 -1.02
C GLN A 93 14.13 -12.06 -2.03
N ASP A 94 13.41 -11.07 -2.53
CA ASP A 94 13.98 -10.05 -3.39
C ASP A 94 14.56 -8.92 -2.53
N PRO A 95 15.86 -8.59 -2.68
CA PRO A 95 16.43 -7.46 -1.99
C PRO A 95 15.79 -6.16 -2.51
N PRO A 96 15.61 -5.14 -1.65
CA PRO A 96 15.19 -3.84 -2.13
C PRO A 96 16.22 -3.29 -3.13
N SER A 97 15.76 -2.49 -4.09
CA SER A 97 16.66 -1.69 -4.92
C SER A 97 17.46 -0.72 -4.05
N SER A 98 18.64 -0.31 -4.52
CA SER A 98 19.42 0.71 -3.83
C SER A 98 18.59 1.99 -3.68
N PRO A 99 18.61 2.66 -2.51
CA PRO A 99 17.80 3.84 -2.29
C PRO A 99 18.20 4.94 -3.26
N MET A 100 17.22 5.51 -3.95
CA MET A 100 17.40 6.68 -4.78
C MET A 100 17.33 7.91 -3.88
N ILE A 101 18.46 8.57 -3.67
CA ILE A 101 18.55 9.81 -2.88
C ILE A 101 18.56 11.00 -3.83
N TYR A 102 17.51 11.82 -3.77
CA TYR A 102 17.38 13.04 -4.55
C TYR A 102 16.75 14.13 -3.70
N SER A 103 17.07 15.39 -4.00
CA SER A 103 16.39 16.53 -3.38
C SER A 103 15.01 16.69 -4.00
N ARG A 104 14.00 16.97 -3.17
CA ARG A 104 12.66 17.32 -3.66
C ARG A 104 12.71 18.64 -4.45
N ASP A 105 13.46 19.59 -3.92
CA ASP A 105 13.61 20.95 -4.44
C ASP A 105 15.02 21.14 -5.04
N ASN A 106 15.23 22.22 -5.79
CA ASN A 106 16.56 22.56 -6.30
C ASN A 106 17.51 22.87 -5.13
N VAL A 107 18.74 22.34 -5.21
CA VAL A 107 19.77 22.62 -4.20
C VAL A 107 20.43 23.96 -4.51
N GLU A 108 20.29 24.91 -3.58
CA GLU A 108 20.96 26.21 -3.61
C GLU A 108 22.10 26.23 -2.59
N LEU A 109 23.20 26.92 -2.92
CA LEU A 109 24.27 27.18 -1.97
C LEU A 109 23.79 28.27 -1.00
N GLY A 110 23.92 28.04 0.31
CA GLY A 110 23.58 29.06 1.30
C GLY A 110 24.45 30.31 1.12
N GLU A 111 23.84 31.49 1.19
CA GLU A 111 24.55 32.76 1.26
C GLU A 111 25.09 32.96 2.70
N ASN A 112 26.36 33.36 2.83
CA ASN A 112 27.02 33.66 4.11
C ASN A 112 26.64 35.03 4.67
#